data_AF-A0A158P6Z2-F1
#
_entry.id   AF-A0A158P6Z2-F1
#
_cell.length_a   1.000
_cell.length_b   1.000
_cell.length_c   1.000
_cell.angle_alpha   90.00
_cell.angle_beta   90.00
_cell.angle_gamma   90.00
#
_symmetry.space_group_name_H-M   'P 1'
#
loop_
_entity.id
_entity.type
_entity.pdbx_description
1 polymer ?
#
loop_
_entity_poly.entity_id
_entity_poly.type
_entity_poly.pdbx_seq_one_letter_code
_entity_poly.pdbx_strand_id
1 'polypeptide(L)'
;MYQYQVTVAKMSSRNICGVKNREQVRDIFWQCVRRNEDFFGPFNEITFDDCASAFSINQWKFRNGENEKFEWRCSSSNKRVTLTVSYVSDFEFDINAEDVAQRNLSAIVVKSLVSQHARYFVAEDDSDWAFINRWQFCSGSLYYIPRISTDPKVYVDAGVRAWFGVYNSVKVLQDRGPALCFGLVNRLFYELDMGLVEFFCEVLNEAGLYRHGDSSFKNIIREMAMNQTQRNKINSLLQGARLRTSEALLPDRFPYLPLCEVGKGMLLPLEVNKFFDINITIKILENISGVSREPHQHKQLVEDIFSMIRFDIADTVNFLNAFKVEIIPEMIQCHGTVLNPPVSIDKEGNELPMTPERAIKRKKVYRELVSSINAFKQQFFKDMVGKCRERGMHMASVPLRVYHNITIDGFEDCIEDATKRFFKLQLEAGDRNMEKLLLMIVINNRTYLGNKYANGLNSYGFIKAVCDNKYGIASQVVDASTVIKATSTETKYDEQTVYYNIALKINAKLGGINQTVIFDDDSRLLD
;
A
#
# COMPACT_ATOMS: atom_id res chain seq x y z
N MET A 1 -21.39 -22.44 22.52
CA MET A 1 -20.33 -22.99 21.65
C MET A 1 -19.17 -23.40 22.53
N TYR A 2 -18.16 -24.07 22.01
CA TYR A 2 -17.00 -24.51 22.78
C TYR A 2 -15.72 -23.90 22.21
N GLN A 3 -14.88 -23.36 23.08
CA GLN A 3 -13.61 -22.72 22.69
C GLN A 3 -12.44 -23.69 22.89
N TYR A 4 -11.52 -23.68 21.93
CA TYR A 4 -10.32 -24.48 21.93
C TYR A 4 -9.08 -23.66 21.60
N GLN A 5 -7.97 -24.04 22.23
CA GLN A 5 -6.65 -23.56 21.90
C GLN A 5 -5.96 -24.58 20.97
N VAL A 6 -5.42 -24.09 19.87
CA VAL A 6 -4.71 -24.87 18.85
C VAL A 6 -3.24 -24.47 18.87
N THR A 7 -2.35 -25.45 18.87
CA THR A 7 -0.90 -25.25 18.73
C THR A 7 -0.36 -26.13 17.63
N VAL A 8 0.42 -25.54 16.71
CA VAL A 8 1.02 -26.26 15.59
C VAL A 8 2.54 -26.22 15.66
N ALA A 9 3.16 -27.38 15.50
CA ALA A 9 4.62 -27.54 15.48
C ALA A 9 5.08 -28.38 14.29
N LYS A 10 6.25 -28.04 13.76
CA LYS A 10 6.97 -28.85 12.75
C LYS A 10 8.21 -29.48 13.37
N MET A 11 8.39 -30.78 13.16
CA MET A 11 9.63 -31.45 13.50
C MET A 11 10.60 -31.36 12.33
N SER A 12 11.75 -30.75 12.59
CA SER A 12 12.95 -30.92 11.78
C SER A 12 13.85 -31.98 12.42
N SER A 13 14.81 -32.52 11.67
CA SER A 13 15.65 -33.66 12.05
C SER A 13 16.34 -33.58 13.43
N ARG A 14 16.36 -32.41 14.11
CA ARG A 14 16.82 -32.27 15.51
C ARG A 14 16.03 -31.30 16.40
N ASN A 15 15.05 -30.54 15.88
CA ASN A 15 14.35 -29.50 16.65
C ASN A 15 12.85 -29.47 16.35
N ILE A 16 12.04 -29.32 17.40
CA ILE A 16 10.61 -28.96 17.31
C ILE A 16 10.54 -27.43 17.23
N CYS A 17 9.93 -26.92 16.17
CA CYS A 17 9.73 -25.48 16.00
C CYS A 17 8.24 -25.17 15.88
N GLY A 18 7.75 -24.24 16.71
CA GLY A 18 6.38 -23.73 16.60
C GLY A 18 6.19 -23.00 15.28
N VAL A 19 5.10 -23.28 14.58
CA VAL A 19 4.77 -22.63 13.31
C VAL A 19 4.08 -21.31 13.60
N LYS A 20 4.72 -20.19 13.24
CA LYS A 20 4.15 -18.84 13.42
C LYS A 20 3.48 -18.27 12.17
N ASN A 21 3.72 -18.88 11.01
CA ASN A 21 3.13 -18.43 9.76
C ASN A 21 1.66 -18.89 9.71
N ARG A 22 0.72 -17.93 9.72
CA ARG A 22 -0.73 -18.18 9.78
C ARG A 22 -1.25 -19.05 8.63
N GLU A 23 -0.76 -18.84 7.40
CA GLU A 23 -1.17 -19.66 6.26
C GLU A 23 -0.79 -21.12 6.48
N GLN A 24 0.43 -21.38 6.96
CA GLN A 24 0.85 -22.75 7.28
C GLN A 24 0.07 -23.34 8.46
N VAL A 25 -0.24 -22.55 9.49
CA VAL A 25 -1.04 -23.00 10.64
C VAL A 25 -2.44 -23.39 10.19
N ARG A 26 -3.10 -22.54 9.42
CA ARG A 26 -4.42 -22.80 8.81
C ARG A 26 -4.41 -24.08 7.97
N ASP A 27 -3.46 -24.20 7.05
CA ASP A 27 -3.40 -25.35 6.15
C ASP A 27 -3.21 -26.66 6.92
N ILE A 28 -2.40 -26.64 7.98
CA ILE A 28 -2.18 -27.80 8.87
C ILE A 28 -3.44 -28.12 9.67
N PHE A 29 -4.11 -27.11 10.22
CA PHE A 29 -5.33 -27.27 11.00
C PHE A 29 -6.43 -27.95 10.17
N TRP A 30 -6.74 -27.42 8.99
CA TRP A 30 -7.81 -27.99 8.17
C TRP A 30 -7.48 -29.36 7.58
N GLN A 31 -6.20 -29.65 7.29
CA GLN A 31 -5.77 -31.02 6.96
C GLN A 31 -6.00 -31.98 8.13
N CYS A 32 -5.79 -31.54 9.37
CA CYS A 32 -6.03 -32.35 10.56
C CYS A 32 -7.51 -32.62 10.77
N VAL A 33 -8.35 -31.57 10.69
CA VAL A 33 -9.81 -31.68 10.81
C VAL A 33 -10.37 -32.70 9.83
N ARG A 34 -10.00 -32.59 8.56
CA ARG A 34 -10.46 -33.50 7.50
C ARG A 34 -10.05 -34.96 7.71
N ARG A 35 -8.85 -35.20 8.27
CA ARG A 35 -8.33 -36.56 8.49
C ARG A 35 -8.92 -37.26 9.71
N ASN A 36 -9.51 -36.51 10.64
CA ASN A 36 -9.97 -37.01 11.93
C ASN A 36 -11.41 -36.52 12.20
N GLU A 37 -12.29 -36.67 11.21
CA GLU A 37 -13.70 -36.27 11.29
C GLU A 37 -14.42 -36.96 12.46
N ASP A 38 -14.01 -38.17 12.83
CA ASP A 38 -14.50 -38.90 14.01
C ASP A 38 -14.30 -38.13 15.33
N PHE A 39 -13.25 -37.32 15.42
CA PHE A 39 -12.98 -36.47 16.57
C PHE A 39 -13.62 -35.08 16.44
N PHE A 40 -13.42 -34.43 15.28
CA PHE A 40 -13.79 -33.03 15.08
C PHE A 40 -15.28 -32.83 14.75
N GLY A 41 -15.95 -33.86 14.22
CA GLY A 41 -17.27 -33.74 13.65
C GLY A 41 -17.28 -33.01 12.31
N PRO A 42 -18.46 -32.54 11.86
CA PRO A 42 -18.62 -31.83 10.59
C PRO A 42 -17.78 -30.54 10.54
N PHE A 43 -17.01 -30.36 9.46
CA PHE A 43 -16.08 -29.23 9.36
C PHE A 43 -16.76 -27.86 9.34
N ASN A 44 -17.99 -27.79 8.81
CA ASN A 44 -18.79 -26.56 8.72
C ASN A 44 -19.31 -26.07 10.09
N GLU A 45 -19.27 -26.92 11.12
CA GLU A 45 -19.57 -26.58 12.51
C GLU A 45 -18.35 -26.07 13.29
N ILE A 46 -17.24 -25.81 12.59
CA ILE A 46 -15.96 -25.38 13.17
C ILE A 46 -15.53 -24.05 12.55
N THR A 47 -15.01 -23.14 13.38
CA THR A 47 -14.37 -21.89 12.92
C THR A 47 -12.98 -21.76 13.53
N PHE A 48 -12.04 -21.21 12.75
CA PHE A 48 -10.64 -21.07 13.16
C PHE A 48 -10.07 -19.71 12.75
N ASP A 49 -9.32 -19.09 13.66
CA ASP A 49 -8.74 -17.75 13.48
C ASP A 49 -7.40 -17.72 12.70
N ASP A 50 -6.99 -18.87 12.14
CA ASP A 50 -5.72 -19.11 11.46
C ASP A 50 -4.47 -18.95 12.34
N CYS A 51 -4.63 -18.92 13.66
CA CYS A 51 -3.55 -18.65 14.59
C CYS A 51 -3.51 -19.62 15.76
N ALA A 52 -4.54 -19.60 16.59
CA ALA A 52 -4.49 -20.18 17.93
C ALA A 52 -5.87 -20.56 18.47
N SER A 53 -6.96 -19.97 18.00
CA SER A 53 -8.29 -20.18 18.58
C SER A 53 -9.23 -20.81 17.58
N ALA A 54 -9.80 -21.94 17.98
CA ALA A 54 -10.88 -22.62 17.27
C ALA A 54 -12.15 -22.63 18.11
N PHE A 55 -13.29 -22.66 17.45
CA PHE A 55 -14.59 -22.80 18.10
C PHE A 55 -15.43 -23.85 17.37
N SER A 56 -16.21 -24.61 18.11
CA SER A 56 -17.17 -25.55 17.54
C SER A 56 -18.56 -25.42 18.17
N ILE A 57 -19.56 -25.87 17.43
CA ILE A 57 -20.93 -25.96 17.93
C ILE A 57 -21.05 -27.12 18.92
N ASN A 58 -20.50 -28.27 18.57
CA ASN A 58 -20.52 -29.49 19.36
C ASN A 58 -19.19 -29.71 20.09
N GLN A 59 -19.25 -30.15 21.35
CA GLN A 59 -18.05 -30.39 22.15
C GLN A 59 -17.28 -31.60 21.62
N TRP A 60 -15.98 -31.43 21.33
CA TRP A 60 -15.09 -32.53 20.95
C TRP A 60 -14.82 -33.49 22.10
N LYS A 61 -14.73 -34.79 21.79
CA LYS A 61 -14.54 -35.87 22.77
C LYS A 61 -13.07 -36.26 22.86
N PHE A 62 -12.39 -35.76 23.89
CA PHE A 62 -10.99 -36.06 24.17
C PHE A 62 -10.81 -37.47 24.73
N ARG A 63 -9.75 -38.16 24.29
CA ARG A 63 -9.46 -39.52 24.76
C ARG A 63 -8.72 -39.51 26.10
N ASN A 64 -7.90 -38.48 26.36
CA ASN A 64 -6.93 -38.46 27.46
C ASN A 64 -6.94 -37.16 28.31
N GLY A 65 -8.12 -36.69 28.72
CA GLY A 65 -8.26 -35.46 29.53
C GLY A 65 -8.67 -34.26 28.69
N GLU A 66 -8.07 -33.08 28.88
CA GLU A 66 -8.50 -31.84 28.21
C GLU A 66 -7.75 -31.55 26.89
N ASN A 67 -6.77 -32.40 26.52
CA ASN A 67 -5.88 -32.17 25.38
C ASN A 67 -5.80 -33.40 24.47
N GLU A 68 -5.83 -33.19 23.15
CA GLU A 68 -5.63 -34.23 22.14
C GLU A 68 -4.47 -33.82 21.21
N LYS A 69 -3.62 -34.79 20.85
CA LYS A 69 -2.43 -34.55 20.03
C LYS A 69 -2.48 -35.41 18.77
N PHE A 70 -2.46 -34.74 17.62
CA PHE A 70 -2.44 -35.35 16.30
C PHE A 70 -1.04 -35.23 15.69
N GLU A 71 -0.56 -36.32 15.08
CA GLU A 71 0.74 -36.33 14.43
C GLU A 71 0.70 -37.06 13.09
N TRP A 72 1.24 -36.41 12.04
CA TRP A 72 1.33 -37.00 10.71
C TRP A 72 2.50 -36.41 9.91
N ARG A 73 2.80 -37.00 8.75
CA ARG A 73 3.69 -36.39 7.76
C ARG A 73 2.88 -35.58 6.76
N CYS A 74 3.24 -34.30 6.61
CA CYS A 74 2.62 -33.43 5.62
C CYS A 74 3.15 -33.76 4.22
N SER A 75 2.25 -34.12 3.31
CA SER A 75 2.57 -34.61 1.96
C SER A 75 3.40 -33.61 1.15
N SER A 76 3.16 -32.31 1.32
CA SER A 76 3.83 -31.25 0.54
C SER A 76 5.26 -30.94 0.99
N SER A 77 5.62 -31.23 2.23
CA SER A 77 6.96 -30.93 2.77
C SER A 77 7.75 -32.16 3.23
N ASN A 78 7.10 -33.33 3.27
CA ASN A 78 7.59 -34.56 3.87
C ASN A 78 8.16 -34.39 5.30
N LYS A 79 7.67 -33.37 6.02
CA LYS A 79 8.03 -33.11 7.43
C LYS A 79 6.95 -33.66 8.35
N ARG A 80 7.37 -34.15 9.52
CA ARG A 80 6.44 -34.48 10.62
C ARG A 80 5.87 -33.18 11.17
N VAL A 81 4.55 -33.17 11.30
CA VAL A 81 3.77 -32.06 11.83
C VAL A 81 2.96 -32.58 13.00
N THR A 82 2.86 -31.75 14.03
CA THR A 82 2.06 -32.01 15.20
C THR A 82 1.06 -30.88 15.37
N LEU A 83 -0.18 -31.26 15.65
CA LEU A 83 -1.24 -30.35 16.05
C LEU A 83 -1.77 -30.79 17.42
N THR A 84 -1.76 -29.87 18.38
CA THR A 84 -2.35 -30.09 19.70
C THR A 84 -3.58 -29.21 19.84
N VAL A 85 -4.67 -29.81 20.28
CA VAL A 85 -5.92 -29.13 20.63
C VAL A 85 -6.13 -29.25 22.13
N SER A 86 -6.54 -28.15 22.75
CA SER A 86 -6.84 -28.06 24.18
C SER A 86 -8.21 -27.43 24.37
N TYR A 87 -9.08 -28.04 25.17
CA TYR A 87 -10.33 -27.41 25.61
C TYR A 87 -10.02 -26.20 26.49
N VAL A 88 -10.75 -25.10 26.29
CA VAL A 88 -10.57 -23.86 27.06
C VAL A 88 -11.80 -23.60 27.93
N SER A 89 -12.97 -23.45 27.32
CA SER A 89 -14.19 -23.11 28.05
C SER A 89 -15.44 -23.26 27.18
N ASP A 90 -16.60 -23.22 27.85
CA ASP A 90 -17.88 -22.95 27.21
C ASP A 90 -17.91 -21.48 26.80
N PHE A 91 -18.17 -21.23 25.52
CA PHE A 91 -18.20 -19.89 24.95
C PHE A 91 -19.63 -19.45 24.65
N GLU A 92 -20.05 -18.41 25.37
CA GLU A 92 -21.29 -17.67 25.12
C GLU A 92 -21.04 -16.59 24.08
N PHE A 93 -21.70 -16.72 22.94
CA PHE A 93 -21.63 -15.73 21.88
C PHE A 93 -22.46 -14.51 22.24
N ASP A 94 -21.79 -13.38 22.43
CA ASP A 94 -22.43 -12.08 22.55
C ASP A 94 -21.54 -11.00 21.95
N ILE A 95 -22.01 -10.39 20.85
CA ILE A 95 -21.31 -9.28 20.18
C ILE A 95 -21.53 -7.94 20.90
N ASN A 96 -22.52 -7.88 21.79
CA ASN A 96 -22.88 -6.72 22.59
C ASN A 96 -22.42 -6.84 24.04
N ALA A 97 -21.60 -7.85 24.36
CA ALA A 97 -21.09 -8.09 25.70
C ALA A 97 -20.42 -6.83 26.27
N GLU A 98 -20.67 -6.57 27.55
CA GLU A 98 -20.00 -5.51 28.30
C GLU A 98 -18.51 -5.84 28.47
N ASP A 99 -18.20 -7.12 28.67
CA ASP A 99 -16.83 -7.59 28.66
C ASP A 99 -16.21 -7.47 27.26
N VAL A 100 -15.11 -6.71 27.21
CA VAL A 100 -14.37 -6.44 25.99
C VAL A 100 -13.74 -7.72 25.42
N ALA A 101 -13.32 -8.66 26.27
CA ALA A 101 -12.70 -9.90 25.80
C ALA A 101 -13.73 -10.81 25.11
N GLN A 102 -14.88 -11.05 25.73
CA GLN A 102 -15.99 -11.78 25.13
C GLN A 102 -16.47 -11.14 23.83
N ARG A 103 -16.68 -9.81 23.82
CA ARG A 103 -17.07 -9.08 22.60
C ARG A 103 -16.06 -9.24 21.46
N ASN A 104 -14.77 -9.16 21.76
CA ASN A 104 -13.72 -9.33 20.76
C ASN A 104 -13.68 -10.78 20.23
N LEU A 105 -13.87 -11.79 21.09
CA LEU A 105 -13.94 -13.19 20.68
C LEU A 105 -15.16 -13.44 19.79
N SER A 106 -16.34 -12.90 20.15
CA SER A 106 -17.55 -12.95 19.31
C SER A 106 -17.31 -12.33 17.93
N ALA A 107 -16.65 -11.18 17.87
CA ALA A 107 -16.28 -10.54 16.61
C ALA A 107 -15.31 -11.38 15.79
N ILE A 108 -14.34 -12.07 16.43
CA ILE A 108 -13.40 -12.98 15.77
C ILE A 108 -14.14 -14.19 15.18
N VAL A 109 -15.11 -14.77 15.91
CA VAL A 109 -15.93 -15.88 15.43
C VAL A 109 -16.62 -15.50 14.12
N VAL A 110 -17.39 -14.41 14.11
CA VAL A 110 -18.13 -13.98 12.92
C VAL A 110 -17.19 -13.59 11.78
N LYS A 111 -16.11 -12.85 12.06
CA LYS A 111 -15.09 -12.50 11.05
C LYS A 111 -14.49 -13.75 10.40
N SER A 112 -14.20 -14.77 11.20
CA SER A 112 -13.68 -16.03 10.70
C SER A 112 -14.72 -16.74 9.83
N LEU A 113 -15.98 -16.84 10.27
CA LEU A 113 -17.05 -17.50 9.51
C LEU A 113 -17.22 -16.92 8.10
N VAL A 114 -17.25 -15.58 7.97
CA VAL A 114 -17.40 -14.85 6.70
C VAL A 114 -16.32 -15.24 5.67
N SER A 115 -15.12 -15.57 6.12
CA SER A 115 -14.00 -15.95 5.23
C SER A 115 -13.65 -17.43 5.29
N GLN A 116 -14.35 -18.24 6.10
CA GLN A 116 -13.96 -19.62 6.39
C GLN A 116 -14.11 -20.52 5.16
N HIS A 117 -15.16 -20.31 4.37
CA HIS A 117 -15.44 -21.09 3.17
C HIS A 117 -14.24 -21.11 2.20
N ALA A 118 -13.63 -19.95 1.94
CA ALA A 118 -12.45 -19.85 1.07
C ALA A 118 -11.12 -20.20 1.77
N ARG A 119 -11.15 -20.54 3.06
CA ARG A 119 -9.99 -20.93 3.87
C ARG A 119 -9.96 -22.42 4.18
N TYR A 120 -11.07 -23.12 3.97
CA TYR A 120 -11.20 -24.55 4.18
C TYR A 120 -10.39 -25.34 3.14
N PHE A 121 -9.78 -26.45 3.57
CA PHE A 121 -8.96 -27.31 2.71
C PHE A 121 -9.83 -28.38 2.06
N VAL A 122 -10.23 -28.11 0.83
CA VAL A 122 -11.08 -28.99 0.02
C VAL A 122 -10.25 -29.98 -0.79
N ALA A 123 -10.72 -31.23 -0.95
CA ALA A 123 -10.14 -32.17 -1.89
C ALA A 123 -10.67 -31.89 -3.31
N GLU A 124 -9.88 -32.23 -4.33
CA GLU A 124 -10.14 -31.86 -5.73
C GLU A 124 -11.50 -32.35 -6.27
N ASP A 125 -12.17 -33.29 -5.60
CA ASP A 125 -13.43 -33.94 -5.95
C ASP A 125 -14.67 -33.41 -5.22
N ASP A 126 -14.51 -32.42 -4.33
CA ASP A 126 -15.60 -31.84 -3.55
C ASP A 126 -16.40 -30.79 -4.35
N SER A 127 -17.69 -30.64 -4.06
CA SER A 127 -18.57 -29.68 -4.74
C SER A 127 -18.14 -28.22 -4.54
N ASP A 128 -17.49 -27.92 -3.43
CA ASP A 128 -17.06 -26.55 -3.07
C ASP A 128 -15.73 -26.15 -3.73
N TRP A 129 -15.04 -27.10 -4.37
CA TRP A 129 -13.73 -26.87 -5.01
C TRP A 129 -13.78 -25.73 -6.04
N ALA A 130 -14.85 -25.68 -6.84
CA ALA A 130 -15.01 -24.66 -7.88
C ALA A 130 -15.06 -23.23 -7.32
N PHE A 131 -15.64 -23.05 -6.13
CA PHE A 131 -15.66 -21.75 -5.44
C PHE A 131 -14.29 -21.42 -4.87
N ILE A 132 -13.72 -22.31 -4.06
CA ILE A 132 -12.48 -22.07 -3.34
C ILE A 132 -11.33 -21.82 -4.30
N ASN A 133 -11.29 -22.52 -5.43
CA ASN A 133 -10.27 -22.36 -6.45
C ASN A 133 -10.30 -20.98 -7.15
N ARG A 134 -11.31 -20.13 -6.89
CA ARG A 134 -11.39 -18.74 -7.38
C ARG A 134 -10.99 -17.71 -6.33
N TRP A 135 -10.65 -18.10 -5.10
CA TRP A 135 -10.35 -17.17 -4.02
C TRP A 135 -9.04 -17.50 -3.32
N GLN A 136 -8.29 -16.47 -2.99
CA GLN A 136 -7.09 -16.55 -2.17
C GLN A 136 -7.27 -15.74 -0.89
N PHE A 137 -7.12 -16.39 0.26
CA PHE A 137 -7.03 -15.67 1.53
C PHE A 137 -5.57 -15.35 1.88
N CYS A 138 -5.24 -14.06 2.01
CA CYS A 138 -3.93 -13.61 2.47
C CYS A 138 -4.01 -12.30 3.29
N SER A 139 -3.22 -12.22 4.35
CA SER A 139 -3.15 -11.05 5.25
C SER A 139 -4.50 -10.54 5.76
N GLY A 140 -5.45 -11.44 6.03
CA GLY A 140 -6.76 -11.08 6.57
C GLY A 140 -7.75 -10.55 5.53
N SER A 141 -7.50 -10.78 4.25
CA SER A 141 -8.40 -10.39 3.15
C SER A 141 -8.52 -11.50 2.13
N LEU A 142 -9.64 -11.51 1.42
CA LEU A 142 -9.96 -12.47 0.40
C LEU A 142 -9.79 -11.83 -0.98
N TYR A 143 -8.99 -12.42 -1.86
CA TYR A 143 -8.69 -11.90 -3.19
C TYR A 143 -9.26 -12.83 -4.25
N TYR A 144 -9.95 -12.27 -5.23
CA TYR A 144 -10.41 -13.01 -6.38
C TYR A 144 -9.21 -13.37 -7.26
N ILE A 145 -9.11 -14.65 -7.64
CA ILE A 145 -8.02 -15.18 -8.47
C ILE A 145 -8.44 -15.04 -9.94
N PRO A 146 -7.82 -14.14 -10.73
CA PRO A 146 -8.17 -13.97 -12.13
C PRO A 146 -7.57 -15.09 -12.97
N ARG A 147 -8.40 -16.04 -13.40
CA ARG A 147 -8.00 -17.22 -14.20
C ARG A 147 -8.33 -17.08 -15.70
N ILE A 148 -9.28 -16.24 -16.07
CA ILE A 148 -9.63 -15.96 -17.46
C ILE A 148 -9.34 -14.49 -17.83
N SER A 149 -9.18 -14.19 -19.12
CA SER A 149 -8.78 -12.85 -19.59
C SER A 149 -9.80 -11.75 -19.23
N THR A 150 -11.07 -12.12 -19.06
CA THR A 150 -12.15 -11.21 -18.68
C THR A 150 -12.27 -11.00 -17.18
N ASP A 151 -11.51 -11.73 -16.37
CA ASP A 151 -11.56 -11.58 -14.91
C ASP A 151 -11.03 -10.20 -14.48
N PRO A 152 -11.62 -9.58 -13.45
CA PRO A 152 -11.21 -8.28 -12.99
C PRO A 152 -9.76 -8.33 -12.45
N LYS A 153 -8.87 -7.60 -13.12
CA LYS A 153 -7.50 -7.30 -12.66
C LYS A 153 -7.00 -6.01 -13.30
N VAL A 154 -6.02 -5.37 -12.67
CA VAL A 154 -5.43 -4.13 -13.18
C VAL A 154 -3.96 -4.36 -13.50
N TYR A 155 -3.50 -3.98 -14.69
CA TYR A 155 -2.08 -3.95 -15.03
C TYR A 155 -1.37 -2.87 -14.22
N VAL A 156 -0.26 -3.20 -13.56
CA VAL A 156 0.50 -2.25 -12.73
C VAL A 156 1.93 -2.08 -13.23
N ASP A 157 2.65 -3.18 -13.45
CA ASP A 157 4.05 -3.24 -13.88
C ASP A 157 4.23 -4.56 -14.65
N ALA A 158 5.39 -4.78 -15.26
CA ALA A 158 5.72 -5.98 -16.01
C ALA A 158 5.53 -7.22 -15.13
N GLY A 159 4.68 -8.12 -15.60
CA GLY A 159 4.23 -9.34 -14.94
C GLY A 159 3.50 -9.14 -13.62
N VAL A 160 3.13 -7.91 -13.25
CA VAL A 160 2.46 -7.58 -11.99
C VAL A 160 1.06 -7.05 -12.25
N ARG A 161 0.10 -7.63 -11.54
CA ARG A 161 -1.31 -7.26 -11.58
C ARG A 161 -1.80 -6.91 -10.19
N ALA A 162 -2.66 -5.92 -10.08
CA ALA A 162 -3.45 -5.72 -8.87
C ALA A 162 -4.70 -6.60 -8.97
N TRP A 163 -4.85 -7.53 -8.03
CA TRP A 163 -6.07 -8.31 -7.88
C TRP A 163 -7.01 -7.62 -6.93
N PHE A 164 -8.28 -7.77 -7.21
CA PHE A 164 -9.35 -7.25 -6.39
C PHE A 164 -9.61 -8.21 -5.24
N GLY A 165 -9.84 -7.65 -4.07
CA GLY A 165 -10.19 -8.42 -2.90
C GLY A 165 -11.05 -7.63 -1.94
N VAL A 166 -11.39 -8.29 -0.84
CA VAL A 166 -12.23 -7.76 0.21
C VAL A 166 -11.59 -7.99 1.57
N TYR A 167 -11.62 -6.95 2.36
CA TYR A 167 -11.41 -7.01 3.78
C TYR A 167 -12.77 -7.06 4.47
N ASN A 168 -12.88 -7.91 5.49
CA ASN A 168 -14.06 -7.95 6.33
C ASN A 168 -13.70 -7.69 7.80
N SER A 169 -14.61 -7.02 8.49
CA SER A 169 -14.58 -6.87 9.95
C SER A 169 -15.98 -6.73 10.50
N VAL A 170 -16.17 -7.14 11.75
CA VAL A 170 -17.45 -7.08 12.44
C VAL A 170 -17.45 -5.87 13.36
N LYS A 171 -18.55 -5.12 13.35
CA LYS A 171 -18.75 -3.89 14.10
C LYS A 171 -20.08 -3.96 14.84
N VAL A 172 -20.17 -3.18 15.91
CA VAL A 172 -21.41 -2.92 16.62
C VAL A 172 -21.78 -1.47 16.35
N LEU A 173 -22.98 -1.23 15.84
CA LEU A 173 -23.53 0.08 15.57
C LEU A 173 -24.01 0.76 16.86
N GLN A 174 -24.38 2.04 16.78
CA GLN A 174 -24.83 2.81 17.94
C GLN A 174 -26.12 2.25 18.57
N ASP A 175 -26.98 1.66 17.76
CA ASP A 175 -28.22 0.97 18.16
C ASP A 175 -27.96 -0.46 18.68
N ARG A 176 -26.69 -0.85 18.85
CA ARG A 176 -26.24 -2.21 19.20
C ARG A 176 -26.51 -3.26 18.12
N GLY A 177 -26.86 -2.84 16.90
CA GLY A 177 -26.96 -3.73 15.75
C GLY A 177 -25.58 -4.25 15.32
N PRO A 178 -25.40 -5.56 15.07
CA PRO A 178 -24.19 -6.06 14.45
C PRO A 178 -24.12 -5.64 12.97
N ALA A 179 -22.95 -5.22 12.52
CA ALA A 179 -22.70 -4.84 11.13
C ALA A 179 -21.43 -5.49 10.59
N LEU A 180 -21.52 -6.02 9.38
CA LEU A 180 -20.35 -6.47 8.63
C LEU A 180 -19.80 -5.30 7.81
N CYS A 181 -18.62 -4.82 8.20
CA CYS A 181 -17.87 -3.89 7.38
C CYS A 181 -17.13 -4.67 6.30
N PHE A 182 -17.45 -4.39 5.04
CA PHE A 182 -16.97 -5.07 3.86
C PHE A 182 -16.29 -4.05 2.93
N GLY A 183 -14.96 -4.03 2.92
CA GLY A 183 -14.17 -3.02 2.21
C GLY A 183 -13.38 -3.60 1.06
N LEU A 184 -13.44 -2.97 -0.12
CA LEU A 184 -12.59 -3.36 -1.24
C LEU A 184 -11.12 -3.07 -0.96
N VAL A 185 -10.28 -4.04 -1.24
CA VAL A 185 -8.83 -3.92 -1.17
C VAL A 185 -8.23 -4.38 -2.49
N ASN A 186 -7.03 -3.89 -2.78
CA ASN A 186 -6.23 -4.37 -3.90
C ASN A 186 -4.88 -4.84 -3.36
N ARG A 187 -4.35 -5.90 -3.96
CA ARG A 187 -2.99 -6.35 -3.67
C ARG A 187 -2.30 -6.77 -4.95
N LEU A 188 -0.99 -6.60 -4.97
CA LEU A 188 -0.16 -6.91 -6.11
C LEU A 188 0.27 -8.38 -6.10
N PHE A 189 0.03 -9.03 -7.23
CA PHE A 189 0.42 -10.40 -7.50
C PHE A 189 1.16 -10.46 -8.83
N TYR A 190 2.03 -11.46 -8.99
CA TYR A 190 2.50 -11.80 -10.33
C TYR A 190 1.37 -12.40 -11.14
N GLU A 191 1.39 -12.16 -12.45
CA GLU A 191 0.46 -12.80 -13.39
C GLU A 191 0.59 -14.33 -13.29
N LEU A 192 -0.55 -15.00 -13.20
CA LEU A 192 -0.59 -16.45 -13.02
C LEU A 192 -0.01 -17.13 -14.25
N ASP A 193 0.75 -18.19 -14.01
CA ASP A 193 1.29 -19.08 -15.05
C ASP A 193 2.14 -18.42 -16.14
N MET A 194 2.53 -17.16 -15.93
CA MET A 194 3.43 -16.44 -16.82
C MET A 194 4.83 -17.05 -16.80
N GLY A 195 5.36 -17.35 -17.98
CA GLY A 195 6.74 -17.84 -18.15
C GLY A 195 7.77 -16.72 -18.01
N LEU A 196 8.97 -17.03 -17.54
CA LEU A 196 9.98 -15.99 -17.32
C LEU A 196 10.49 -15.33 -18.61
N VAL A 197 10.37 -16.00 -19.76
CA VAL A 197 10.65 -15.39 -21.07
C VAL A 197 9.57 -14.36 -21.42
N GLU A 198 8.30 -14.67 -21.20
CA GLU A 198 7.18 -13.74 -21.41
C GLU A 198 7.26 -12.56 -20.43
N PHE A 199 7.60 -12.84 -19.17
CA PHE A 199 7.89 -11.81 -18.18
C PHE A 199 8.99 -10.86 -18.65
N PHE A 200 10.08 -11.39 -19.22
CA PHE A 200 11.14 -10.57 -19.80
C PHE A 200 10.62 -9.71 -20.95
N CYS A 201 9.75 -10.25 -21.82
CA CYS A 201 9.10 -9.46 -22.87
C CYS A 201 8.30 -8.28 -22.30
N GLU A 202 7.55 -8.46 -21.21
CA GLU A 202 6.83 -7.37 -20.56
C GLU A 202 7.80 -6.30 -20.02
N VAL A 203 8.93 -6.71 -19.42
CA VAL A 203 9.97 -5.77 -18.96
C VAL A 203 10.56 -4.96 -20.12
N LEU A 204 10.74 -5.57 -21.30
CA LEU A 204 11.18 -4.87 -22.51
C LEU A 204 10.11 -3.92 -23.06
N ASN A 205 8.84 -4.32 -23.01
CA ASN A 205 7.69 -3.50 -23.43
C ASN A 205 7.65 -2.18 -22.66
N GLU A 206 7.78 -2.27 -21.33
CA GLU A 206 7.77 -1.08 -20.46
C GLU A 206 8.93 -0.14 -20.71
N ALA A 207 10.09 -0.69 -21.09
CA ALA A 207 11.23 0.11 -21.51
C ALA A 207 11.02 0.80 -22.88
N GLY A 208 9.86 0.60 -23.53
CA GLY A 208 9.57 1.09 -24.88
C GLY A 208 10.33 0.36 -25.97
N LEU A 209 10.95 -0.79 -25.63
CA LEU A 209 11.79 -1.58 -26.52
C LEU A 209 11.00 -2.69 -27.24
N TYR A 210 9.70 -2.81 -26.96
CA TYR A 210 8.80 -3.78 -27.59
C TYR A 210 7.40 -3.17 -27.78
N ARG A 211 6.62 -3.73 -28.72
CA ARG A 211 5.18 -3.46 -28.92
C ARG A 211 4.46 -4.80 -29.00
N HIS A 212 3.42 -4.98 -28.19
CA HIS A 212 2.63 -6.21 -28.12
C HIS A 212 2.08 -6.63 -29.49
N GLY A 213 2.23 -7.90 -29.87
CA GLY A 213 1.61 -8.49 -31.07
C GLY A 213 2.57 -8.85 -32.22
N ASP A 214 3.88 -8.64 -32.06
CA ASP A 214 4.84 -9.00 -33.11
C ASP A 214 5.24 -10.48 -33.03
N SER A 215 4.69 -11.30 -33.94
CA SER A 215 5.03 -12.73 -34.06
C SER A 215 6.50 -13.00 -34.36
N SER A 216 7.24 -12.01 -34.89
CA SER A 216 8.68 -12.12 -35.15
C SER A 216 9.54 -11.95 -33.89
N PHE A 217 8.96 -11.43 -32.80
CA PHE A 217 9.72 -11.03 -31.61
C PHE A 217 10.34 -12.19 -30.83
N LYS A 218 9.71 -13.38 -30.84
CA LYS A 218 10.34 -14.58 -30.27
C LYS A 218 11.67 -14.91 -30.95
N ASN A 219 11.79 -14.66 -32.26
CA ASN A 219 13.03 -14.89 -32.99
C ASN A 219 14.07 -13.81 -32.67
N ILE A 220 13.63 -12.56 -32.44
CA ILE A 220 14.53 -11.46 -32.02
C ILE A 220 15.11 -11.75 -30.63
N ILE A 221 14.30 -12.16 -29.66
CA ILE A 221 14.78 -12.49 -28.30
C ILE A 221 15.73 -13.68 -28.33
N ARG A 222 15.54 -14.66 -29.23
CA ARG A 222 16.44 -15.81 -29.36
C ARG A 222 17.89 -15.42 -29.65
N GLU A 223 18.13 -14.25 -30.23
CA GLU A 223 19.45 -13.74 -30.56
C GLU A 223 19.90 -12.60 -29.64
N MET A 224 19.06 -12.19 -28.69
CA MET A 224 19.31 -11.02 -27.85
C MET A 224 19.83 -11.41 -26.46
N ALA A 225 21.00 -10.88 -26.10
CA ALA A 225 21.51 -10.94 -24.74
C ALA A 225 20.91 -9.82 -23.88
N MET A 226 20.73 -10.11 -22.59
CA MET A 226 20.22 -9.13 -21.62
C MET A 226 21.33 -8.18 -21.16
N ASN A 227 21.11 -6.88 -21.27
CA ASN A 227 22.06 -5.87 -20.77
C ASN A 227 22.00 -5.72 -19.24
N GLN A 228 22.95 -4.98 -18.66
CA GLN A 228 23.06 -4.86 -17.20
C GLN A 228 21.83 -4.23 -16.54
N THR A 229 21.23 -3.21 -17.18
CA THR A 229 20.04 -2.52 -16.67
C THR A 229 18.84 -3.46 -16.63
N GLN A 230 18.62 -4.23 -17.71
CA GLN A 230 17.57 -5.24 -17.79
C GLN A 230 17.76 -6.33 -16.73
N ARG A 231 18.99 -6.84 -16.57
CA ARG A 231 19.32 -7.83 -15.52
C ARG A 231 19.03 -7.32 -14.13
N ASN A 232 19.43 -6.09 -13.81
CA ASN A 232 19.18 -5.47 -12.52
C ASN A 232 17.67 -5.32 -12.25
N LYS A 233 16.89 -4.89 -13.26
CA LYS A 233 15.43 -4.75 -13.15
C LYS A 233 14.76 -6.10 -12.91
N ILE A 234 15.11 -7.14 -13.68
CA ILE A 234 14.57 -8.50 -13.49
C ILE A 234 14.96 -9.07 -12.13
N ASN A 235 16.22 -8.93 -11.71
CA ASN A 235 16.66 -9.42 -10.40
C ASN A 235 15.88 -8.75 -9.25
N SER A 236 15.68 -7.42 -9.32
CA SER A 236 14.84 -6.71 -8.35
C SER A 236 13.38 -7.18 -8.38
N LEU A 237 12.90 -7.60 -9.54
CA LEU A 237 11.54 -8.05 -9.76
C LEU A 237 11.32 -9.51 -9.36
N LEU A 238 12.32 -10.39 -9.46
CA LEU A 238 12.19 -11.81 -9.12
C LEU A 238 12.63 -12.13 -7.69
N GLN A 239 13.18 -11.15 -6.96
CA GLN A 239 13.66 -11.36 -5.60
C GLN A 239 12.54 -11.89 -4.69
N GLY A 240 12.68 -13.13 -4.23
CA GLY A 240 11.71 -13.80 -3.35
C GLY A 240 10.48 -14.38 -4.08
N ALA A 241 10.40 -14.26 -5.40
CA ALA A 241 9.35 -14.91 -6.19
C ALA A 241 9.54 -16.43 -6.16
N ARG A 242 8.45 -17.18 -6.00
CA ARG A 242 8.48 -18.64 -6.11
C ARG A 242 8.28 -19.03 -7.56
N LEU A 243 9.12 -19.92 -8.06
CA LEU A 243 9.07 -20.40 -9.43
C LEU A 243 8.72 -21.88 -9.45
N ARG A 244 8.05 -22.29 -10.53
CA ARG A 244 7.87 -23.70 -10.88
C ARG A 244 8.57 -23.99 -12.19
N THR A 245 9.19 -25.16 -12.23
CA THR A 245 9.81 -25.68 -13.43
C THR A 245 8.83 -26.65 -14.06
N SER A 246 8.38 -26.36 -15.28
CA SER A 246 7.41 -27.22 -15.97
C SER A 246 8.08 -28.40 -16.68
N GLU A 247 9.33 -28.24 -17.10
CA GLU A 247 10.06 -29.20 -17.92
C GLU A 247 11.55 -29.18 -17.61
N ALA A 248 12.25 -30.31 -17.79
CA ALA A 248 13.68 -30.39 -17.54
C ALA A 248 14.52 -29.71 -18.63
N LEU A 249 14.10 -29.84 -19.90
CA LEU A 249 14.78 -29.27 -21.07
C LEU A 249 13.76 -29.02 -22.18
N LEU A 250 13.83 -27.85 -22.81
CA LEU A 250 13.06 -27.51 -24.01
C LEU A 250 13.93 -27.64 -25.27
N PRO A 251 13.38 -28.12 -26.40
CA PRO A 251 14.09 -28.15 -27.68
C PRO A 251 14.31 -26.74 -28.24
N ASP A 252 13.35 -25.83 -28.03
CA ASP A 252 13.45 -24.41 -28.39
C ASP A 252 14.11 -23.62 -27.25
N ARG A 253 15.41 -23.33 -27.38
CA ARG A 253 16.20 -22.65 -26.35
C ARG A 253 16.41 -21.17 -26.62
N PHE A 254 16.69 -20.43 -25.56
CA PHE A 254 17.10 -19.03 -25.60
C PHE A 254 18.53 -18.89 -25.06
N PRO A 255 19.55 -19.34 -25.81
CA PRO A 255 20.91 -19.57 -25.29
C PRO A 255 21.63 -18.30 -24.83
N TYR A 256 21.23 -17.12 -25.31
CA TYR A 256 21.82 -15.84 -24.93
C TYR A 256 21.15 -15.19 -23.70
N LEU A 257 20.05 -15.77 -23.21
CA LEU A 257 19.42 -15.32 -21.97
C LEU A 257 20.18 -15.87 -20.75
N PRO A 258 20.23 -15.11 -19.64
CA PRO A 258 20.88 -15.57 -18.42
C PRO A 258 20.14 -16.75 -17.79
N LEU A 259 20.85 -17.50 -16.95
CA LEU A 259 20.23 -18.52 -16.09
C LEU A 259 19.64 -17.86 -14.83
N CYS A 260 18.55 -18.43 -14.34
CA CYS A 260 17.94 -18.08 -13.06
C CYS A 260 18.48 -18.99 -11.96
N GLU A 261 19.00 -18.40 -10.89
CA GLU A 261 19.39 -19.14 -9.69
C GLU A 261 18.16 -19.37 -8.79
N VAL A 262 17.88 -20.64 -8.49
CA VAL A 262 16.78 -21.10 -7.65
C VAL A 262 17.34 -21.87 -6.45
N GLY A 263 16.84 -21.56 -5.25
CA GLY A 263 17.24 -22.26 -4.03
C GLY A 263 18.72 -22.05 -3.68
N LYS A 264 19.45 -23.14 -3.40
CA LYS A 264 20.89 -23.09 -3.04
C LYS A 264 21.76 -23.44 -4.24
N GLY A 265 21.92 -22.50 -5.18
CA GLY A 265 22.85 -22.62 -6.30
C GLY A 265 22.38 -23.45 -7.49
N MET A 266 21.09 -23.78 -7.58
CA MET A 266 20.57 -24.48 -8.77
C MET A 266 20.32 -23.46 -9.88
N LEU A 267 21.00 -23.60 -11.01
CA LEU A 267 20.85 -22.70 -12.16
C LEU A 267 19.93 -23.32 -13.20
N LEU A 268 18.86 -22.61 -13.55
CA LEU A 268 17.85 -23.07 -14.52
C LEU A 268 17.66 -22.05 -15.65
N PRO A 269 17.49 -22.49 -16.91
CA PRO A 269 17.15 -21.59 -18.01
C PRO A 269 15.82 -20.85 -17.77
N LEU A 270 15.66 -19.62 -18.29
CA LEU A 270 14.43 -18.85 -18.07
C LEU A 270 13.21 -19.52 -18.73
N GLU A 271 13.39 -20.16 -19.88
CA GLU A 271 12.33 -20.79 -20.67
C GLU A 271 11.64 -21.97 -19.98
N VAL A 272 12.31 -22.64 -19.04
CA VAL A 272 11.74 -23.76 -18.29
C VAL A 272 11.02 -23.32 -17.01
N ASN A 273 11.09 -22.03 -16.66
CA ASN A 273 10.57 -21.48 -15.42
C ASN A 273 9.32 -20.61 -15.65
N LYS A 274 8.36 -20.76 -14.75
CA LYS A 274 7.15 -19.93 -14.68
C LYS A 274 6.92 -19.51 -13.23
N PHE A 275 6.16 -18.44 -13.00
CA PHE A 275 5.74 -18.10 -11.65
C PHE A 275 4.94 -19.26 -11.04
N PHE A 276 5.27 -19.64 -9.80
CA PHE A 276 4.55 -20.67 -9.07
C PHE A 276 3.27 -20.10 -8.47
N ASP A 277 2.14 -20.44 -9.09
CA ASP A 277 0.79 -20.17 -8.59
C ASP A 277 0.68 -18.73 -8.06
N ILE A 278 0.14 -18.56 -6.86
CA ILE A 278 -0.09 -17.25 -6.25
C ILE A 278 1.21 -16.72 -5.63
N ASN A 279 1.84 -15.76 -6.30
CA ASN A 279 2.97 -15.00 -5.77
C ASN A 279 2.59 -13.56 -5.49
N ILE A 280 2.76 -13.15 -4.23
CA ILE A 280 2.58 -11.76 -3.80
C ILE A 280 3.90 -11.02 -4.03
N THR A 281 3.84 -9.82 -4.59
CA THR A 281 5.00 -8.93 -4.68
C THR A 281 4.99 -7.90 -3.54
N ILE A 282 6.18 -7.53 -3.07
CA ILE A 282 6.39 -6.52 -2.01
C ILE A 282 6.61 -5.13 -2.62
N LYS A 283 6.42 -4.99 -3.94
CA LYS A 283 6.55 -3.71 -4.62
C LYS A 283 5.55 -2.68 -4.10
N ILE A 284 6.03 -1.44 -4.04
CA ILE A 284 5.20 -0.27 -3.81
C ILE A 284 4.55 0.10 -5.14
N LEU A 285 3.23 0.31 -5.17
CA LEU A 285 2.55 0.89 -6.32
C LEU A 285 3.07 2.31 -6.54
N GLU A 286 3.80 2.54 -7.62
CA GLU A 286 4.21 3.89 -8.04
C GLU A 286 3.06 4.64 -8.74
N ASN A 287 2.11 3.91 -9.34
CA ASN A 287 0.94 4.47 -10.00
C ASN A 287 -0.37 3.92 -9.41
N ILE A 288 -1.12 4.79 -8.73
CA ILE A 288 -2.41 4.47 -8.11
C ILE A 288 -3.61 4.62 -9.05
N SER A 289 -3.44 5.22 -10.23
CA SER A 289 -4.56 5.56 -11.13
C SER A 289 -5.35 4.32 -11.57
N GLY A 290 -4.68 3.20 -11.85
CA GLY A 290 -5.34 1.96 -12.28
C GLY A 290 -6.23 1.31 -11.20
N VAL A 291 -6.01 1.61 -9.92
CA VAL A 291 -6.80 1.09 -8.80
C VAL A 291 -7.71 2.14 -8.16
N SER A 292 -7.63 3.39 -8.62
CA SER A 292 -8.47 4.50 -8.18
C SER A 292 -9.81 4.46 -8.90
N ARG A 293 -10.90 4.79 -8.20
CA ARG A 293 -12.28 4.62 -8.70
C ARG A 293 -13.16 5.73 -8.16
N GLU A 294 -14.14 6.13 -8.96
CA GLU A 294 -15.20 7.02 -8.50
C GLU A 294 -16.14 6.29 -7.52
N PRO A 295 -16.83 7.00 -6.61
CA PRO A 295 -17.68 6.36 -5.59
C PRO A 295 -18.76 5.43 -6.14
N HIS A 296 -19.38 5.77 -7.28
CA HIS A 296 -20.42 4.94 -7.90
C HIS A 296 -19.84 3.62 -8.46
N GLN A 297 -18.65 3.67 -9.07
CA GLN A 297 -17.93 2.48 -9.54
C GLN A 297 -17.46 1.63 -8.36
N HIS A 298 -17.02 2.26 -7.28
CA HIS A 298 -16.63 1.57 -6.05
C HIS A 298 -17.82 0.80 -5.46
N LYS A 299 -18.99 1.44 -5.37
CA LYS A 299 -20.23 0.81 -4.89
C LYS A 299 -20.60 -0.41 -5.74
N GLN A 300 -20.69 -0.25 -7.06
CA GLN A 300 -21.06 -1.35 -7.96
C GLN A 300 -20.11 -2.55 -7.81
N LEU A 301 -18.80 -2.29 -7.75
CA LEU A 301 -17.81 -3.35 -7.59
C LEU A 301 -17.89 -4.06 -6.22
N VAL A 302 -18.27 -3.33 -5.16
CA VAL A 302 -18.57 -3.95 -3.86
C VAL A 302 -19.74 -4.92 -4.02
N GLU A 303 -20.83 -4.50 -4.64
CA GLU A 303 -22.03 -5.32 -4.86
C GLU A 303 -21.73 -6.55 -5.73
N ASP A 304 -20.95 -6.38 -6.80
CA ASP A 304 -20.51 -7.46 -7.69
C ASP A 304 -19.69 -8.51 -6.92
N ILE A 305 -18.67 -8.07 -6.18
CA ILE A 305 -17.81 -8.99 -5.42
C ILE A 305 -18.59 -9.66 -4.28
N PHE A 306 -19.45 -8.92 -3.58
CA PHE A 306 -20.31 -9.48 -2.54
C PHE A 306 -21.18 -10.61 -3.11
N SER A 307 -21.75 -10.40 -4.29
CA SER A 307 -22.51 -11.41 -5.03
C SER A 307 -21.65 -12.61 -5.45
N MET A 308 -20.39 -12.39 -5.82
CA MET A 308 -19.45 -13.47 -6.17
C MET A 308 -19.06 -14.35 -4.97
N ILE A 309 -19.04 -13.81 -3.74
CA ILE A 309 -18.72 -14.59 -2.53
C ILE A 309 -19.86 -15.54 -2.15
N ARG A 310 -21.10 -15.25 -2.58
CA ARG A 310 -22.27 -16.12 -2.39
C ARG A 310 -22.48 -16.52 -0.93
N PHE A 311 -22.64 -15.54 -0.06
CA PHE A 311 -22.89 -15.78 1.37
C PHE A 311 -24.17 -16.59 1.64
N ASP A 312 -25.15 -16.49 0.75
CA ASP A 312 -26.46 -17.10 0.90
C ASP A 312 -26.80 -17.94 -0.36
N ILE A 313 -26.32 -19.19 -0.38
CA ILE A 313 -26.75 -20.18 -1.37
C ILE A 313 -27.73 -21.11 -0.67
N ALA A 314 -29.02 -20.91 -0.95
CA ALA A 314 -30.08 -21.82 -0.52
C ALA A 314 -29.70 -23.27 -0.83
N ASP A 315 -30.01 -24.17 0.10
CA ASP A 315 -29.77 -25.62 -0.01
C ASP A 315 -28.29 -26.09 0.03
N THR A 316 -27.34 -25.23 0.43
CA THR A 316 -25.97 -25.65 0.76
C THR A 316 -25.63 -25.51 2.24
N VAL A 317 -25.03 -26.55 2.81
CA VAL A 317 -24.58 -26.54 4.21
C VAL A 317 -23.24 -25.82 4.30
N ASN A 318 -23.30 -24.50 4.49
CA ASN A 318 -22.11 -23.65 4.65
C ASN A 318 -21.83 -23.31 6.13
N PHE A 319 -20.65 -22.76 6.40
CA PHE A 319 -20.22 -22.37 7.75
C PHE A 319 -21.17 -21.36 8.43
N LEU A 320 -21.76 -20.43 7.68
CA LEU A 320 -22.65 -19.42 8.23
C LEU A 320 -23.96 -20.07 8.72
N ASN A 321 -24.56 -20.92 7.90
CA ASN A 321 -25.80 -21.65 8.20
C ASN A 321 -25.65 -22.57 9.41
N ALA A 322 -24.53 -23.29 9.51
CA ALA A 322 -24.24 -24.14 10.67
C ALA A 322 -24.25 -23.33 11.98
N PHE A 323 -23.62 -22.15 11.97
CA PHE A 323 -23.57 -21.24 13.12
C PHE A 323 -24.80 -20.34 13.25
N LYS A 324 -25.82 -20.51 12.40
CA LYS A 324 -27.05 -19.70 12.37
C LYS A 324 -26.76 -18.20 12.21
N VAL A 325 -25.75 -17.87 11.41
CA VAL A 325 -25.40 -16.49 11.06
C VAL A 325 -25.93 -16.20 9.67
N GLU A 326 -26.74 -15.15 9.54
CA GLU A 326 -27.25 -14.65 8.27
C GLU A 326 -26.59 -13.31 7.95
N ILE A 327 -26.26 -13.08 6.67
CA ILE A 327 -25.73 -11.81 6.19
C ILE A 327 -26.74 -11.21 5.23
N ILE A 328 -27.30 -10.07 5.62
CA ILE A 328 -28.23 -9.32 4.78
C ILE A 328 -27.44 -8.68 3.63
N PRO A 329 -27.78 -8.97 2.35
CA PRO A 329 -27.01 -8.54 1.18
C PRO A 329 -27.29 -7.07 0.78
N GLU A 330 -27.43 -6.18 1.76
CA GLU A 330 -27.80 -4.78 1.55
C GLU A 330 -26.86 -3.83 2.30
N MET A 331 -26.50 -2.72 1.65
CA MET A 331 -25.76 -1.66 2.31
C MET A 331 -26.67 -0.94 3.30
N ILE A 332 -26.23 -0.85 4.57
CA ILE A 332 -26.92 -0.13 5.63
C ILE A 332 -27.09 1.34 5.24
N GLN A 333 -28.33 1.81 5.20
CA GLN A 333 -28.65 3.21 4.91
C GLN A 333 -28.44 4.05 6.17
N CYS A 334 -27.65 5.12 6.04
CA CYS A 334 -27.36 6.05 7.12
C CYS A 334 -27.79 7.46 6.75
N HIS A 335 -28.36 8.19 7.70
CA HIS A 335 -28.66 9.60 7.53
C HIS A 335 -27.40 10.44 7.79
N GLY A 336 -26.85 11.04 6.74
CA GLY A 336 -25.75 11.99 6.84
C GLY A 336 -26.25 13.42 7.03
N THR A 337 -25.53 14.23 7.80
CA THR A 337 -25.74 15.68 7.89
C THR A 337 -24.59 16.39 7.19
N VAL A 338 -24.91 17.26 6.23
CA VAL A 338 -23.90 18.11 5.57
C VAL A 338 -23.77 19.40 6.37
N LEU A 339 -22.63 19.59 7.01
CA LEU A 339 -22.33 20.82 7.75
C LEU A 339 -22.05 21.97 6.78
N ASN A 340 -22.45 23.18 7.17
CA ASN A 340 -22.09 24.38 6.44
C ASN A 340 -20.56 24.55 6.48
N PRO A 341 -19.92 24.97 5.36
CA PRO A 341 -18.50 25.25 5.37
C PRO A 341 -18.18 26.40 6.33
N PRO A 342 -17.06 26.34 7.06
CA PRO A 342 -16.65 27.44 7.92
C PRO A 342 -16.34 28.71 7.11
N VAL A 343 -16.57 29.88 7.71
CA VAL A 343 -16.16 31.17 7.13
C VAL A 343 -14.68 31.38 7.45
N SER A 344 -13.87 31.35 6.40
CA SER A 344 -12.47 31.75 6.48
C SER A 344 -12.36 33.26 6.29
N ILE A 345 -11.48 33.93 7.01
CA ILE A 345 -11.15 35.35 6.81
C ILE A 345 -9.67 35.54 6.50
N ASP A 346 -9.36 36.59 5.74
CA ASP A 346 -7.98 37.05 5.53
C ASP A 346 -7.51 37.96 6.69
N LYS A 347 -6.30 38.52 6.53
CA LYS A 347 -5.69 39.40 7.54
C LYS A 347 -6.43 40.72 7.70
N GLU A 348 -7.20 41.11 6.68
CA GLU A 348 -7.99 42.33 6.62
C GLU A 348 -9.44 42.08 7.09
N GLY A 349 -9.75 40.90 7.61
CA GLY A 349 -11.08 40.53 8.09
C GLY A 349 -12.09 40.25 6.97
N ASN A 350 -11.66 40.21 5.71
CA ASN A 350 -12.57 39.95 4.60
C ASN A 350 -12.91 38.46 4.54
N GLU A 351 -14.19 38.17 4.36
CA GLU A 351 -14.63 36.80 4.13
C GLU A 351 -14.00 36.22 2.86
N LEU A 352 -13.33 35.10 3.06
CA LEU A 352 -12.79 34.26 2.02
C LEU A 352 -13.79 33.13 1.78
N PRO A 353 -14.69 33.23 0.76
CA PRO A 353 -15.63 32.16 0.47
C PRO A 353 -14.87 30.86 0.18
N MET A 354 -15.17 29.81 0.96
CA MET A 354 -14.65 28.46 0.79
C MET A 354 -15.55 27.71 -0.20
N THR A 355 -15.56 28.14 -1.47
CA THR A 355 -16.28 27.40 -2.52
C THR A 355 -15.49 26.15 -2.93
N PRO A 356 -16.12 25.00 -3.26
CA PRO A 356 -15.45 23.85 -3.87
C PRO A 356 -14.59 24.22 -5.09
N GLU A 357 -14.98 25.29 -5.80
CA GLU A 357 -14.33 25.82 -7.00
C GLU A 357 -13.04 26.63 -6.74
N ARG A 358 -12.73 27.01 -5.48
CA ARG A 358 -11.52 27.80 -5.17
C ARG A 358 -10.24 26.98 -5.18
N ALA A 359 -10.33 25.66 -5.32
CA ALA A 359 -9.19 24.81 -5.62
C ALA A 359 -8.60 25.10 -7.02
N ILE A 360 -9.33 25.75 -7.94
CA ILE A 360 -8.89 25.96 -9.32
C ILE A 360 -9.38 27.32 -9.86
N LYS A 361 -8.75 28.45 -9.48
CA LYS A 361 -9.04 29.75 -10.14
C LYS A 361 -8.12 29.97 -11.35
N ARG A 362 -8.69 29.80 -12.55
CA ARG A 362 -8.08 30.05 -13.87
C ARG A 362 -8.22 31.53 -14.28
N LYS A 363 -7.11 32.21 -14.60
CA LYS A 363 -7.09 33.52 -15.30
C LYS A 363 -5.96 33.55 -16.35
N LYS A 364 -6.28 34.00 -17.57
CA LYS A 364 -5.38 34.03 -18.75
C LYS A 364 -4.56 35.34 -18.82
N VAL A 365 -3.25 35.25 -19.06
CA VAL A 365 -2.39 36.38 -19.48
C VAL A 365 -1.23 35.89 -20.38
N TYR A 366 -1.00 36.59 -21.50
CA TYR A 366 -0.01 36.30 -22.55
C TYR A 366 1.36 37.00 -22.33
N ARG A 367 2.47 36.30 -22.65
CA ARG A 367 3.72 36.80 -23.32
C ARG A 367 4.88 35.78 -23.29
N GLU A 368 5.86 36.02 -24.17
CA GLU A 368 6.86 35.11 -24.79
C GLU A 368 8.29 35.06 -24.18
N LEU A 369 8.91 33.89 -24.45
CA LEU A 369 10.31 33.48 -24.76
C LEU A 369 11.56 33.56 -23.83
N VAL A 370 12.12 32.34 -23.63
CA VAL A 370 13.53 31.82 -23.70
C VAL A 370 14.60 32.27 -22.69
N SER A 371 15.18 31.29 -21.95
CA SER A 371 16.63 31.17 -21.68
C SER A 371 17.01 29.94 -20.83
N SER A 372 18.32 29.68 -20.73
CA SER A 372 19.06 28.53 -20.21
C SER A 372 18.90 28.22 -18.69
N ILE A 373 19.35 27.04 -18.23
CA ILE A 373 19.12 26.46 -16.87
C ILE A 373 19.42 27.41 -15.69
N ASN A 374 20.42 28.29 -15.80
CA ASN A 374 20.70 29.28 -14.75
C ASN A 374 19.71 30.45 -14.76
N ALA A 375 19.17 30.82 -15.93
CA ALA A 375 18.11 31.80 -16.04
C ALA A 375 16.80 31.28 -15.42
N PHE A 376 16.48 29.99 -15.56
CA PHE A 376 15.32 29.40 -14.88
C PHE A 376 15.39 29.52 -13.36
N LYS A 377 16.56 29.30 -12.74
CA LYS A 377 16.72 29.44 -11.28
C LYS A 377 16.53 30.88 -10.80
N GLN A 378 17.06 31.85 -11.54
CA GLN A 378 16.91 33.27 -11.22
C GLN A 378 15.47 33.75 -11.44
N GLN A 379 14.85 33.32 -12.54
CA GLN A 379 13.46 33.63 -12.85
C GLN A 379 12.51 33.06 -11.78
N PHE A 380 12.70 31.78 -11.41
CA PHE A 380 11.94 31.14 -10.34
C PHE A 380 12.04 31.93 -9.01
N PHE A 381 13.25 32.32 -8.60
CA PHE A 381 13.45 33.10 -7.38
C PHE A 381 12.71 34.45 -7.45
N LYS A 382 12.83 35.16 -8.57
CA LYS A 382 12.18 36.45 -8.78
C LYS A 382 10.65 36.34 -8.71
N ASP A 383 10.07 35.35 -9.38
CA ASP A 383 8.62 35.14 -9.43
C ASP A 383 8.06 34.72 -8.07
N MET A 384 8.78 33.83 -7.37
CA MET A 384 8.43 33.43 -6.01
C MET A 384 8.51 34.62 -5.04
N VAL A 385 9.55 35.46 -5.09
CA VAL A 385 9.64 36.69 -4.27
C VAL A 385 8.49 37.64 -4.59
N GLY A 386 8.18 37.83 -5.87
CA GLY A 386 7.01 38.60 -6.31
C GLY A 386 5.72 38.06 -5.69
N LYS A 387 5.49 36.75 -5.79
CA LYS A 387 4.31 36.10 -5.20
C LYS A 387 4.25 36.21 -3.68
N CYS A 388 5.40 36.16 -2.99
CA CYS A 388 5.43 36.35 -1.55
C CYS A 388 5.04 37.78 -1.15
N ARG A 389 5.53 38.79 -1.90
CA ARG A 389 5.18 40.20 -1.67
C ARG A 389 3.72 40.51 -1.95
N GLU A 390 3.15 39.94 -3.01
CA GLU A 390 1.71 40.03 -3.28
C GLU A 390 0.84 39.52 -2.11
N ARG A 391 1.40 38.69 -1.21
CA ARG A 391 0.72 38.15 -0.03
C ARG A 391 1.11 38.87 1.27
N GLY A 392 1.76 40.03 1.17
CA GLY A 392 2.18 40.82 2.32
C GLY A 392 3.43 40.30 3.03
N MET A 393 4.23 39.40 2.42
CA MET A 393 5.53 39.03 2.98
C MET A 393 6.63 39.97 2.48
N HIS A 394 7.41 40.53 3.39
CA HIS A 394 8.56 41.39 3.09
C HIS A 394 9.82 40.56 2.80
N MET A 395 9.90 39.98 1.60
CA MET A 395 11.10 39.25 1.16
C MET A 395 12.14 40.18 0.52
N ALA A 396 13.44 39.90 0.72
CA ALA A 396 14.54 40.59 0.05
C ALA A 396 14.51 40.35 -1.48
N SER A 397 14.78 41.39 -2.28
CA SER A 397 14.78 41.29 -3.76
C SER A 397 15.94 40.45 -4.30
N VAL A 398 17.00 40.29 -3.51
CA VAL A 398 18.24 39.62 -3.90
C VAL A 398 18.59 38.63 -2.79
N PRO A 399 18.99 37.39 -3.11
CA PRO A 399 19.42 36.44 -2.10
C PRO A 399 20.72 36.88 -1.45
N LEU A 400 20.89 36.57 -0.16
CA LEU A 400 22.13 36.84 0.59
C LEU A 400 23.33 36.15 -0.08
N ARG A 401 23.12 34.92 -0.55
CA ARG A 401 24.10 34.13 -1.30
C ARG A 401 23.37 33.09 -2.16
N VAL A 402 23.96 32.74 -3.29
CA VAL A 402 23.54 31.61 -4.12
C VAL A 402 24.68 30.61 -4.17
N TYR A 403 24.36 29.36 -3.87
CA TYR A 403 25.30 28.23 -3.93
C TYR A 403 24.93 27.35 -5.12
N HIS A 404 25.92 26.95 -5.92
CA HIS A 404 25.71 26.18 -7.14
C HIS A 404 26.38 24.81 -7.04
N ASN A 405 25.71 23.78 -7.58
CA ASN A 405 26.25 22.42 -7.72
C ASN A 405 26.80 21.84 -6.40
N ILE A 406 26.06 22.06 -5.32
CA ILE A 406 26.45 21.63 -3.98
C ILE A 406 26.28 20.12 -3.85
N THR A 407 27.37 19.46 -3.48
CA THR A 407 27.37 18.05 -3.07
C THR A 407 26.80 17.94 -1.66
N ILE A 408 26.42 16.72 -1.26
CA ILE A 408 25.93 16.45 0.11
C ILE A 408 26.95 16.89 1.16
N ASP A 409 28.23 16.55 0.93
CA ASP A 409 29.30 16.85 1.89
C ASP A 409 29.52 18.35 2.04
N GLY A 410 29.36 19.12 0.97
CA GLY A 410 29.47 20.58 1.00
C GLY A 410 28.18 21.31 1.41
N PHE A 411 27.08 20.60 1.66
CA PHE A 411 25.81 21.25 2.00
C PHE A 411 25.86 21.90 3.38
N GLU A 412 26.45 21.22 4.36
CA GLU A 412 26.58 21.75 5.72
C GLU A 412 27.45 23.02 5.74
N ASP A 413 28.58 23.01 5.05
CA ASP A 413 29.46 24.19 4.90
C ASP A 413 28.70 25.40 4.31
N CYS A 414 27.77 25.16 3.38
CA CYS A 414 26.92 26.22 2.82
C CYS A 414 25.96 26.79 3.88
N ILE A 415 25.41 25.96 4.74
CA ILE A 415 24.53 26.41 5.84
C ILE A 415 25.34 27.23 6.85
N GLU A 416 26.55 26.80 7.19
CA GLU A 416 27.42 27.56 8.07
C GLU A 416 27.80 28.93 7.51
N ASP A 417 28.21 28.99 6.23
CA ASP A 417 28.55 30.25 5.57
C ASP A 417 27.33 31.19 5.51
N ALA A 418 26.14 30.66 5.15
CA ALA A 418 24.91 31.44 5.13
C ALA A 418 24.56 32.01 6.51
N THR A 419 24.71 31.19 7.56
CA THR A 419 24.46 31.56 8.95
C THR A 419 25.42 32.65 9.43
N LYS A 420 26.73 32.48 9.18
CA LYS A 420 27.77 33.47 9.52
C LYS A 420 27.51 34.81 8.83
N ARG A 421 27.16 34.80 7.54
CA ARG A 421 26.81 36.02 6.79
C ARG A 421 25.55 36.69 7.33
N PHE A 422 24.55 35.91 7.69
CA PHE A 422 23.30 36.42 8.24
C PHE A 422 23.51 37.09 9.60
N PHE A 423 24.27 36.47 10.51
CA PHE A 423 24.64 37.08 11.79
C PHE A 423 25.42 38.38 11.61
N LYS A 424 26.38 38.41 10.66
CA LYS A 424 27.11 39.65 10.34
C LYS A 424 26.16 40.76 9.88
N LEU A 425 25.20 40.42 9.02
CA LEU A 425 24.20 41.37 8.51
C LEU A 425 23.22 41.85 9.60
N GLN A 426 22.94 41.04 10.62
CA GLN A 426 22.17 41.47 11.79
C GLN A 426 22.98 42.46 12.65
N LEU A 427 24.27 42.16 12.91
CA LEU A 427 25.16 43.03 13.68
C LEU A 427 25.37 44.40 13.00
N GLU A 428 25.57 44.41 11.67
CA GLU A 428 25.78 45.64 10.89
C GLU A 428 24.50 46.49 10.76
N ALA A 429 23.31 45.91 10.93
CA ALA A 429 22.05 46.64 10.80
C ALA A 429 21.74 47.54 12.01
N GLY A 430 22.36 47.29 13.17
CA GLY A 430 22.05 47.97 14.44
C GLY A 430 20.62 47.73 14.91
N ASP A 431 20.22 48.35 16.02
CA ASP A 431 18.92 48.23 16.72
C ASP A 431 17.71 48.79 15.93
N ARG A 432 17.74 48.71 14.60
CA ARG A 432 16.63 49.08 13.72
C ARG A 432 15.60 47.94 13.75
N ASN A 433 14.76 47.90 14.78
CA ASN A 433 13.38 47.36 14.95
C ASN A 433 12.76 46.34 13.96
N MET A 434 13.51 45.68 13.09
CA MET A 434 13.03 44.73 12.08
C MET A 434 13.82 43.45 12.25
N GLU A 435 13.21 42.51 12.98
CA GLU A 435 13.71 41.15 13.14
C GLU A 435 13.75 40.48 11.76
N LYS A 436 14.95 40.36 11.18
CA LYS A 436 15.15 39.63 9.93
C LYS A 436 15.15 38.14 10.25
N LEU A 437 14.61 37.33 9.34
CA LEU A 437 14.63 35.87 9.41
C LEU A 437 15.44 35.29 8.26
N LEU A 438 16.21 34.23 8.53
CA LEU A 438 16.95 33.49 7.52
C LEU A 438 16.08 32.38 6.93
N LEU A 439 15.88 32.41 5.61
CA LEU A 439 15.18 31.37 4.86
C LEU A 439 16.12 30.73 3.84
N MET A 440 16.30 29.42 3.92
CA MET A 440 17.04 28.63 2.94
C MET A 440 16.10 28.09 1.87
N ILE A 441 16.31 28.46 0.61
CA ILE A 441 15.56 27.92 -0.53
C ILE A 441 16.46 26.95 -1.28
N VAL A 442 16.10 25.67 -1.25
CA VAL A 442 16.94 24.58 -1.78
C VAL A 442 16.25 23.96 -2.98
N ILE A 443 16.87 24.07 -4.16
CA ILE A 443 16.42 23.39 -5.36
C ILE A 443 17.09 22.01 -5.39
N ASN A 444 16.33 20.97 -5.05
CA ASN A 444 16.84 19.61 -4.96
C ASN A 444 16.64 18.87 -6.29
N ASN A 445 17.71 18.33 -6.85
CA ASN A 445 17.63 17.46 -8.02
C ASN A 445 17.78 15.99 -7.60
N ARG A 446 16.66 15.25 -7.62
CA ARG A 446 16.62 13.83 -7.21
C ARG A 446 17.46 12.92 -8.11
N THR A 447 17.79 13.32 -9.34
CA THR A 447 18.61 12.49 -10.24
C THR A 447 20.12 12.61 -9.99
N TYR A 448 20.58 13.72 -9.39
CA TYR A 448 22.01 13.96 -9.14
C TYR A 448 22.48 13.44 -7.77
N LEU A 449 21.57 13.38 -6.80
CA LEU A 449 21.86 12.85 -5.47
C LEU A 449 21.27 11.44 -5.39
N GLY A 450 22.08 10.44 -5.74
CA GLY A 450 21.66 9.04 -5.84
C GLY A 450 20.81 8.58 -4.65
N ASN A 451 19.77 7.80 -4.95
CA ASN A 451 18.97 7.11 -3.94
C ASN A 451 19.83 6.05 -3.24
N LYS A 452 20.52 6.42 -2.15
CA LYS A 452 20.78 5.64 -0.92
C LYS A 452 21.95 6.23 -0.16
N TYR A 453 21.69 6.62 1.08
CA TYR A 453 22.70 6.99 2.07
C TYR A 453 23.09 5.75 2.89
N ALA A 454 24.28 5.75 3.49
CA ALA A 454 24.71 4.73 4.46
C ALA A 454 23.75 4.60 5.67
N ASN A 455 22.94 5.62 5.95
CA ASN A 455 21.92 5.65 7.01
C ASN A 455 20.47 5.55 6.48
N GLY A 456 20.26 5.21 5.20
CA GLY A 456 18.93 4.94 4.65
C GLY A 456 18.02 6.16 4.39
N LEU A 457 18.44 7.39 4.70
CA LEU A 457 17.69 8.62 4.39
C LEU A 457 17.73 8.94 2.88
N ASN A 458 16.82 9.76 2.37
CA ASN A 458 16.88 10.33 1.02
C ASN A 458 17.38 11.79 1.08
N SER A 459 17.67 12.41 -0.07
CA SER A 459 18.27 13.76 -0.10
C SER A 459 17.46 14.85 0.57
N TYR A 460 16.13 14.75 0.48
CA TYR A 460 15.23 15.62 1.21
C TYR A 460 15.37 15.46 2.74
N GLY A 461 15.42 14.21 3.23
CA GLY A 461 15.58 13.92 4.65
C GLY A 461 16.89 14.45 5.23
N PHE A 462 17.99 14.34 4.48
CA PHE A 462 19.27 14.91 4.88
C PHE A 462 19.23 16.44 4.99
N ILE A 463 18.76 17.14 3.94
CA ILE A 463 18.62 18.60 3.93
C ILE A 463 17.82 19.08 5.15
N LYS A 464 16.73 18.36 5.46
CA LYS A 464 15.86 18.66 6.59
C LYS A 464 16.49 18.41 7.95
N ALA A 465 17.21 17.31 8.12
CA ALA A 465 17.93 17.05 9.35
C ALA A 465 18.97 18.15 9.65
N VAL A 466 19.71 18.60 8.63
CA VAL A 466 20.70 19.68 8.79
C VAL A 466 20.01 21.00 9.13
N CYS A 467 19.05 21.45 8.33
CA CYS A 467 18.42 22.76 8.55
C CYS A 467 17.60 22.79 9.84
N ASP A 468 16.73 21.80 10.05
CA ASP A 468 15.71 21.86 11.10
C ASP A 468 16.27 21.39 12.46
N ASN A 469 17.08 20.32 12.50
CA ASN A 469 17.58 19.76 13.78
C ASN A 469 18.92 20.36 14.22
N LYS A 470 19.84 20.64 13.29
CA LYS A 470 21.21 21.06 13.64
C LYS A 470 21.35 22.57 13.75
N TYR A 471 20.78 23.32 12.82
CA TYR A 471 20.93 24.79 12.77
C TYR A 471 19.65 25.56 13.13
N GLY A 472 18.48 24.90 13.19
CA GLY A 472 17.21 25.57 13.50
C GLY A 472 16.78 26.62 12.46
N ILE A 473 17.14 26.44 11.19
CA ILE A 473 16.90 27.40 10.11
C ILE A 473 15.69 26.99 9.27
N ALA A 474 14.79 27.94 9.03
CA ALA A 474 13.66 27.74 8.14
C ALA A 474 14.15 27.39 6.72
N SER A 475 13.69 26.25 6.20
CA SER A 475 14.11 25.75 4.88
C SER A 475 12.93 25.36 4.00
N GLN A 476 12.94 25.79 2.74
CA GLN A 476 11.99 25.42 1.70
C GLN A 476 12.70 24.66 0.57
N VAL A 477 12.46 23.36 0.51
CA VAL A 477 12.99 22.49 -0.54
C VAL A 477 11.99 22.43 -1.70
N VAL A 478 12.45 22.62 -2.92
CA VAL A 478 11.66 22.54 -4.16
C VAL A 478 12.35 21.58 -5.11
N ASP A 479 11.60 20.68 -5.73
CA ASP A 479 12.16 19.76 -6.71
C ASP A 479 12.60 20.53 -7.97
N ALA A 480 13.76 20.20 -8.53
CA ALA A 480 14.26 20.78 -9.76
C ALA A 480 13.24 20.63 -10.91
N SER A 481 12.54 19.49 -10.99
CA SER A 481 11.48 19.28 -11.97
C SER A 481 10.30 20.23 -11.78
N THR A 482 9.94 20.56 -10.54
CA THR A 482 8.92 21.58 -10.22
C THR A 482 9.38 22.97 -10.60
N VAL A 483 10.65 23.32 -10.37
CA VAL A 483 11.21 24.62 -10.80
C VAL A 483 11.16 24.76 -12.32
N ILE A 484 11.54 23.71 -13.05
CA ILE A 484 11.48 23.70 -14.52
C ILE A 484 10.04 23.88 -14.98
N LYS A 485 9.09 23.08 -14.46
CA LYS A 485 7.67 23.20 -14.79
C LYS A 485 7.08 24.57 -14.46
N ALA A 486 7.49 25.15 -13.33
CA ALA A 486 7.01 26.46 -12.87
C ALA A 486 7.59 27.64 -13.68
N THR A 487 8.62 27.40 -14.48
CA THR A 487 9.30 28.43 -15.29
C THR A 487 9.21 28.15 -16.80
N SER A 488 8.70 26.99 -17.20
CA SER A 488 8.47 26.60 -18.58
C SER A 488 7.14 27.11 -19.10
N THR A 489 7.15 27.85 -20.20
CA THR A 489 6.01 28.57 -20.77
C THR A 489 4.82 27.71 -21.25
N GLU A 490 4.96 26.38 -21.29
CA GLU A 490 3.96 25.47 -21.87
C GLU A 490 2.79 25.15 -20.91
N THR A 491 2.92 25.40 -19.60
CA THR A 491 1.91 24.98 -18.61
C THR A 491 1.62 26.04 -17.53
N LYS A 492 1.20 27.25 -17.97
CA LYS A 492 0.97 28.42 -17.10
C LYS A 492 -0.05 28.26 -15.95
N TYR A 493 -0.91 27.24 -15.99
CA TYR A 493 -1.91 26.98 -14.95
C TYR A 493 -1.30 26.39 -13.67
N ASP A 494 -0.29 25.52 -13.81
CA ASP A 494 0.42 24.95 -12.66
C ASP A 494 1.37 25.97 -12.03
N GLU A 495 1.93 26.90 -12.82
CA GLU A 495 2.91 27.89 -12.36
C GLU A 495 2.37 28.78 -11.23
N GLN A 496 1.21 29.43 -11.41
CA GLN A 496 0.64 30.32 -10.39
C GLN A 496 0.26 29.57 -9.11
N THR A 497 -0.25 28.35 -9.26
CA THR A 497 -0.63 27.48 -8.14
C THR A 497 0.61 26.98 -7.38
N VAL A 498 1.70 26.67 -8.08
CA VAL A 498 2.97 26.26 -7.48
C VAL A 498 3.57 27.39 -6.64
N TYR A 499 3.73 28.60 -7.20
CA TYR A 499 4.24 29.74 -6.43
C TYR A 499 3.32 30.11 -5.27
N TYR A 500 2.00 30.06 -5.48
CA TYR A 500 1.00 30.31 -4.45
C TYR A 500 1.16 29.33 -3.27
N ASN A 501 1.24 28.03 -3.54
CA ASN A 501 1.39 27.00 -2.51
C ASN A 501 2.73 27.08 -1.79
N ILE A 502 3.81 27.38 -2.51
CA ILE A 502 5.14 27.59 -1.91
C ILE A 502 5.12 28.80 -0.97
N ALA A 503 4.52 29.91 -1.40
CA ALA A 503 4.40 31.13 -0.57
C ALA A 503 3.61 30.86 0.73
N LEU A 504 2.50 30.10 0.67
CA LEU A 504 1.74 29.70 1.87
C LEU A 504 2.62 28.90 2.85
N LYS A 505 3.45 27.99 2.35
CA LYS A 505 4.36 27.18 3.16
C LYS A 505 5.50 28.00 3.75
N ILE A 506 6.01 28.99 3.02
CA ILE A 506 7.04 29.92 3.52
C ILE A 506 6.45 30.78 4.63
N ASN A 507 5.30 31.40 4.42
CA ASN A 507 4.64 32.25 5.43
C ASN A 507 4.45 31.48 6.74
N ALA A 508 3.92 30.24 6.68
CA ALA A 508 3.72 29.39 7.85
C ALA A 508 5.04 29.03 8.58
N LYS A 509 6.12 28.76 7.84
CA LYS A 509 7.45 28.46 8.43
C LYS A 509 8.09 29.65 9.13
N LEU A 510 7.69 30.86 8.75
CA LEU A 510 8.17 32.10 9.34
C LEU A 510 7.20 32.63 10.42
N GLY A 511 6.27 31.80 10.90
CA GLY A 511 5.31 32.14 11.95
C GLY A 511 4.10 32.95 11.48
N GLY A 512 3.93 33.14 10.17
CA GLY A 512 2.81 33.88 9.60
C GLY A 512 1.52 33.06 9.53
N ILE A 513 0.39 33.73 9.76
CA ILE A 513 -0.95 33.18 9.61
C ILE A 513 -1.44 33.43 8.18
N ASN A 514 -1.88 32.38 7.48
CA ASN A 514 -2.37 32.46 6.10
C ASN A 514 -3.87 32.81 6.04
N GLN A 515 -4.66 32.28 6.96
CA GLN A 515 -6.11 32.47 7.08
C GLN A 515 -6.54 32.06 8.50
N THR A 516 -7.62 32.66 8.98
CA THR A 516 -8.27 32.31 10.26
C THR A 516 -9.69 31.83 9.98
N VAL A 517 -10.21 30.94 10.82
CA VAL A 517 -11.59 30.44 10.74
C VAL A 517 -12.40 31.07 11.86
N ILE A 518 -13.57 31.62 11.54
CA ILE A 518 -14.55 32.09 12.53
C ILE A 518 -15.41 30.90 12.95
N PHE A 519 -15.43 30.59 14.26
CA PHE A 519 -16.13 29.41 14.80
C PHE A 519 -17.50 29.73 15.41
N ASP A 520 -17.74 30.96 15.85
CA ASP A 520 -19.00 31.43 16.44
C ASP A 520 -19.20 32.95 16.25
N ASP A 521 -20.40 33.46 16.53
CA ASP A 521 -20.70 34.90 16.46
C ASP A 521 -19.94 35.71 17.54
N ASP A 522 -19.51 35.08 18.64
CA ASP A 522 -18.68 35.72 19.67
C ASP A 522 -17.25 35.98 19.18
N SER A 523 -16.72 35.15 18.27
CA SER A 523 -15.46 35.35 17.57
C SER A 523 -15.45 36.60 16.67
N ARG A 524 -16.62 37.16 16.34
CA ARG A 524 -16.74 38.41 15.56
C ARG A 524 -16.62 39.67 16.42
N LEU A 525 -16.66 39.53 17.74
CA LEU A 525 -16.68 40.65 18.69
C LEU A 525 -15.34 40.89 19.41
N LEU A 526 -14.30 40.11 19.08
CA LEU A 526 -12.93 40.31 19.58
C LEU A 526 -12.09 41.05 18.53
N ASP A 527 -12.46 42.30 18.26
CA ASP A 527 -11.57 43.34 17.73
C ASP A 527 -11.63 44.56 18.66
#